data_AF-A0A6I1QC55-F1
#
_entry.id   AF-A0A6I1QC55-F1
#
_cell.length_a   1.000
_cell.length_b   1.000
_cell.length_c   1.000
_cell.angle_alpha   90.00
_cell.angle_beta   90.00
_cell.angle_gamma   90.00
#
_symmetry.space_group_name_H-M   'P 1'
#
loop_
_entity.id
_entity.type
_entity.pdbx_description
1 polymer ?
#
loop_
_entity_poly.entity_id
_entity_poly.type
_entity_poly.pdbx_seq_one_letter_code
_entity_poly.pdbx_strand_id
1 'polypeptide(L)'
;MNIKPIKIGVLLSLLTILFGYGLGCIFGAANSSMKDYFHEQVYVVHADNFSNVKDQDTAFSKAKDYIKRAHLHSAAMGTASLVTILALGFCNISDKKKKVVSTVTGLGASGYGVFVWTLMAFVTPMIGKSAAHEAIAILAIPTGLALVFGTMATIYYVFKE
;
A
#
# COMPACT_ATOMS: atom_id res chain seq x y z
N MET A 1 1.12 27.68 -9.13
CA MET A 1 1.28 26.22 -9.24
C MET A 1 0.56 25.72 -10.51
N ASN A 2 1.25 25.01 -11.40
CA ASN A 2 0.64 24.28 -12.53
C ASN A 2 0.54 22.80 -12.17
N ILE A 3 -0.66 22.22 -12.16
CA ILE A 3 -0.88 20.82 -11.75
C ILE A 3 -0.57 19.81 -12.88
N LYS A 4 -0.57 20.25 -14.14
CA LYS A 4 -0.40 19.36 -15.31
C LYS A 4 0.84 18.45 -15.21
N PRO A 5 2.02 18.91 -14.72
CA PRO A 5 3.20 18.06 -14.60
C PRO A 5 3.05 16.99 -13.51
N ILE A 6 2.32 17.27 -12.43
CA ILE A 6 2.19 16.40 -11.25
C ILE A 6 0.92 15.54 -11.23
N LYS A 7 0.03 15.71 -12.23
CA LYS A 7 -1.31 15.10 -12.26
C LYS A 7 -1.34 13.59 -12.03
N ILE A 8 -0.35 12.86 -12.54
CA ILE A 8 -0.30 11.40 -12.42
C ILE A 8 0.01 10.99 -10.98
N GLY A 9 1.00 11.62 -10.34
CA GLY A 9 1.31 11.38 -8.94
C GLY A 9 0.15 11.74 -8.00
N VAL A 10 -0.54 12.85 -8.29
CA VAL A 10 -1.76 13.25 -7.57
C VAL A 10 -2.86 12.19 -7.71
N LEU A 11 -3.14 11.74 -8.94
CA LEU A 11 -4.15 10.70 -9.20
C LEU A 11 -3.83 9.40 -8.46
N LEU A 12 -2.58 8.93 -8.52
CA LEU A 12 -2.14 7.72 -7.81
C LEU A 12 -2.33 7.85 -6.30
N SER A 13 -2.03 9.03 -5.74
CA SER A 13 -2.19 9.29 -4.31
C SER A 13 -3.67 9.29 -3.90
N LEU A 14 -4.54 9.91 -4.70
CA LEU A 14 -5.99 9.92 -4.47
C LEU A 14 -6.61 8.53 -4.58
N LEU A 15 -6.19 7.73 -5.58
CA LEU A 15 -6.65 6.33 -5.70
C LEU A 15 -6.19 5.49 -4.51
N THR A 16 -4.98 5.74 -4.01
CA THR A 16 -4.46 5.06 -2.81
C THR A 16 -5.26 5.43 -1.56
N ILE A 17 -5.63 6.71 -1.40
CA ILE A 17 -6.53 7.15 -0.32
C ILE A 17 -7.91 6.50 -0.46
N LEU A 18 -8.48 6.53 -1.66
CA LEU A 18 -9.80 5.96 -1.96
C LEU A 18 -9.84 4.46 -1.62
N PHE A 19 -8.78 3.72 -1.96
CA PHE A 19 -8.64 2.31 -1.58
C PHE A 19 -8.66 2.14 -0.05
N GLY A 20 -7.90 2.96 0.67
CA GLY A 20 -7.90 2.96 2.13
C GLY A 20 -9.28 3.21 2.72
N TYR A 21 -9.98 4.25 2.25
CA TYR A 21 -11.35 4.54 2.68
C TYR A 21 -12.31 3.39 2.34
N GLY A 22 -12.18 2.80 1.15
CA GLY A 22 -12.96 1.63 0.73
C GLY A 22 -12.80 0.47 1.72
N LEU A 23 -11.57 0.12 2.09
CA LEU A 23 -11.33 -0.92 3.09
C LEU A 23 -11.90 -0.53 4.47
N GLY A 24 -11.83 0.75 4.85
CA GLY A 24 -12.41 1.25 6.09
C GLY A 24 -13.93 1.05 6.13
N CYS A 25 -14.62 1.38 5.04
CA CYS A 25 -16.06 1.14 4.88
C CYS A 25 -16.39 -0.35 4.96
N ILE A 26 -15.59 -1.21 4.31
CA ILE A 26 -15.79 -2.67 4.34
C ILE A 26 -15.60 -3.21 5.76
N PHE A 27 -14.59 -2.74 6.51
CA PHE A 27 -14.42 -3.13 7.92
C PHE A 27 -15.59 -2.66 8.79
N GLY A 28 -16.21 -1.53 8.49
CA GLY A 28 -17.39 -1.06 9.21
C GLY A 28 -18.64 -1.88 8.88
N ALA A 29 -18.87 -2.19 7.60
CA ALA A 29 -20.13 -2.77 7.11
C ALA A 29 -20.13 -4.31 7.00
N ALA A 30 -18.98 -4.94 6.79
CA ALA A 30 -18.88 -6.35 6.38
C ALA A 30 -17.71 -7.09 7.05
N ASN A 31 -17.35 -6.72 8.29
CA ASN A 31 -16.26 -7.34 9.04
C ASN A 31 -16.44 -8.85 9.24
N SER A 32 -17.68 -9.31 9.50
CA SER A 32 -17.99 -10.73 9.64
C SER A 32 -17.70 -11.47 8.33
N SER A 33 -18.27 -11.00 7.21
CA SER A 33 -18.05 -11.61 5.89
C SER A 33 -16.58 -11.70 5.51
N MET A 34 -15.76 -10.69 5.86
CA MET A 34 -14.33 -10.75 5.59
C MET A 34 -13.60 -11.78 6.47
N LYS A 35 -13.99 -11.91 7.75
CA LYS A 35 -13.45 -12.96 8.62
C LYS A 35 -13.86 -14.34 8.12
N ASP A 36 -15.11 -14.51 7.72
CA ASP A 36 -15.64 -15.77 7.19
C ASP A 36 -14.89 -16.16 5.92
N TYR A 37 -14.65 -15.21 5.01
CA TYR A 37 -13.81 -15.42 3.84
C TYR A 37 -12.42 -15.94 4.22
N PHE A 38 -11.67 -15.25 5.09
CA PHE A 38 -10.33 -15.72 5.46
C PHE A 38 -10.35 -17.06 6.21
N HIS A 39 -11.40 -17.33 6.99
CA HIS A 39 -11.58 -18.60 7.64
C HIS A 39 -11.78 -19.72 6.61
N GLU A 40 -12.70 -19.53 5.66
CA GLU A 40 -12.93 -20.47 4.56
C GLU A 40 -11.66 -20.72 3.75
N GLN A 41 -10.91 -19.66 3.41
CA GLN A 41 -9.66 -19.82 2.67
C GLN A 41 -8.63 -20.68 3.41
N VAL A 42 -8.48 -20.50 4.73
CA VAL A 42 -7.47 -21.21 5.53
C VAL A 42 -7.89 -22.62 5.90
N TYR A 43 -9.09 -22.79 6.46
CA TYR A 43 -9.51 -24.05 7.09
C TYR A 43 -10.30 -24.97 6.17
N VAL A 44 -10.67 -24.51 4.97
CA VAL A 44 -11.44 -25.30 4.01
C VAL A 44 -10.70 -25.39 2.67
N VAL A 45 -10.48 -24.26 2.00
CA VAL A 45 -9.96 -24.26 0.62
C VAL A 45 -8.49 -24.67 0.55
N HIS A 46 -7.66 -24.14 1.46
CA HIS A 46 -6.23 -24.42 1.51
C HIS A 46 -5.81 -25.22 2.74
N ALA A 47 -6.75 -25.95 3.37
CA ALA A 47 -6.48 -26.70 4.59
C ALA A 47 -5.28 -27.66 4.44
N ASP A 48 -5.20 -28.33 3.29
CA ASP A 48 -4.15 -29.31 2.96
C ASP A 48 -2.76 -28.70 2.75
N ASN A 49 -2.66 -27.36 2.61
CA ASN A 49 -1.38 -26.67 2.49
C ASN A 49 -0.67 -26.48 3.85
N PHE A 50 -1.33 -26.84 4.96
CA PHE A 50 -0.82 -26.65 6.31
C PHE A 50 -0.60 -27.99 7.01
N SER A 51 0.56 -28.15 7.66
CA SER A 51 0.90 -29.39 8.36
C SER A 51 0.23 -29.54 9.74
N ASN A 52 -0.30 -28.45 10.30
CA ASN A 52 -0.95 -28.44 11.61
C ASN A 52 -1.89 -27.23 11.80
N VAL A 53 -2.80 -27.35 12.76
CA VAL A 53 -3.80 -26.31 13.09
C VAL A 53 -3.17 -25.00 13.55
N LYS A 54 -2.02 -25.05 14.23
CA LYS A 54 -1.32 -23.84 14.70
C LYS A 54 -0.84 -22.96 13.54
N ASP A 55 -0.42 -23.57 12.44
CA ASP A 55 -0.02 -22.84 11.23
C ASP A 55 -1.23 -22.22 10.52
N GLN A 56 -2.38 -22.93 10.52
CA GLN A 56 -3.66 -22.39 10.05
C GLN A 56 -4.10 -21.17 10.87
N ASP A 57 -4.12 -21.29 12.21
CA ASP A 57 -4.48 -20.19 13.12
C ASP A 57 -3.57 -18.97 12.91
N THR A 58 -2.28 -19.22 12.70
CA THR A 58 -1.30 -18.17 12.41
C THR A 58 -1.60 -17.50 11.07
N ALA A 59 -1.88 -18.27 10.02
CA ALA A 59 -2.22 -17.74 8.70
C ALA A 59 -3.50 -16.92 8.74
N PHE A 60 -4.56 -17.43 9.38
CA PHE A 60 -5.83 -16.74 9.55
C PHE A 60 -5.67 -15.42 10.32
N SER A 61 -4.95 -15.44 11.44
CA SER A 61 -4.67 -14.23 12.21
C SER A 61 -3.89 -13.21 11.39
N LYS A 62 -2.87 -13.65 10.63
CA LYS A 62 -2.01 -12.77 9.86
C LYS A 62 -2.68 -12.16 8.64
N ALA A 63 -3.52 -12.92 7.94
CA ALA A 63 -4.32 -12.40 6.83
C ALA A 63 -5.16 -11.17 7.27
N LYS A 64 -5.84 -11.29 8.42
CA LYS A 64 -6.61 -10.19 9.03
C LYS A 64 -5.73 -9.00 9.43
N ASP A 65 -4.56 -9.26 10.03
CA ASP A 65 -3.61 -8.20 10.36
C ASP A 65 -3.13 -7.46 9.10
N TYR A 66 -2.83 -8.19 8.03
CA TYR A 66 -2.31 -7.63 6.79
C TYR A 66 -3.35 -6.82 6.04
N ILE A 67 -4.61 -7.24 5.97
CA ILE A 67 -5.65 -6.41 5.33
C ILE A 67 -5.90 -5.14 6.16
N LYS A 68 -5.83 -5.21 7.49
CA LYS A 68 -5.89 -4.03 8.36
C LYS A 68 -4.72 -3.08 8.09
N ARG A 69 -3.52 -3.62 7.88
CA ARG A 69 -2.35 -2.82 7.48
C ARG A 69 -2.53 -2.18 6.11
N ALA A 70 -3.17 -2.88 5.15
CA ALA A 70 -3.48 -2.31 3.84
C ALA A 70 -4.37 -1.07 3.97
N HIS A 71 -5.43 -1.14 4.76
CA HIS A 71 -6.29 0.03 5.06
C HIS A 71 -5.49 1.20 5.67
N LEU A 72 -4.72 0.95 6.73
CA LEU A 72 -3.99 1.99 7.45
C LEU A 72 -2.90 2.62 6.57
N HIS A 73 -2.08 1.80 5.90
CA HIS A 73 -0.96 2.30 5.10
C HIS A 73 -1.43 2.98 3.82
N SER A 74 -2.47 2.48 3.14
CA SER A 74 -3.00 3.17 1.96
C SER A 74 -3.54 4.57 2.29
N ALA A 75 -4.33 4.72 3.36
CA ALA A 75 -4.82 6.04 3.76
C ALA A 75 -3.67 6.98 4.17
N ALA A 76 -2.73 6.51 5.00
CA ALA A 76 -1.62 7.32 5.49
C ALA A 76 -0.62 7.68 4.38
N MET A 77 -0.15 6.70 3.61
CA MET A 77 0.85 6.92 2.57
C MET A 77 0.27 7.67 1.37
N GLY A 78 -0.98 7.41 1.00
CA GLY A 78 -1.67 8.17 -0.04
C GLY A 78 -1.77 9.65 0.34
N THR A 79 -2.14 9.95 1.59
CA THR A 79 -2.23 11.34 2.10
C THR A 79 -0.85 12.00 2.16
N ALA A 80 0.15 11.32 2.73
CA ALA A 80 1.52 11.84 2.82
C ALA A 80 2.11 12.10 1.43
N SER A 81 1.93 11.17 0.50
CA SER A 81 2.35 11.32 -0.90
C SER A 81 1.67 12.51 -1.56
N LEU A 82 0.36 12.68 -1.38
CA LEU A 82 -0.37 13.81 -1.95
C LEU A 82 0.20 15.15 -1.45
N VAL A 83 0.41 15.29 -0.15
CA VAL A 83 0.97 16.51 0.45
C VAL A 83 2.37 16.80 -0.09
N THR A 84 3.24 15.78 -0.13
CA THR A 84 4.59 15.89 -0.69
C THR A 84 4.56 16.34 -2.16
N ILE A 85 3.69 15.74 -2.97
CA ILE A 85 3.56 16.07 -4.39
C ILE A 85 3.03 17.49 -4.60
N LEU A 86 2.10 17.94 -3.76
CA LEU A 86 1.60 19.31 -3.81
C LEU A 86 2.70 20.30 -3.44
N ALA A 87 3.50 20.03 -2.40
CA ALA A 87 4.65 20.86 -2.03
C ALA A 87 5.65 21.00 -3.21
N LEU A 88 5.99 19.88 -3.86
CA LEU A 88 6.81 19.87 -5.08
C LEU A 88 6.19 20.71 -6.22
N GLY A 89 4.87 20.75 -6.31
CA GLY A 89 4.14 21.55 -7.29
C GLY A 89 4.40 23.05 -7.19
N PHE A 90 4.70 23.55 -5.98
CA PHE A 90 5.02 24.95 -5.71
C PHE A 90 6.46 25.34 -6.02
N CYS A 91 7.40 24.39 -6.06
CA CYS A 91 8.80 24.65 -6.41
C CYS A 91 8.96 25.18 -7.86
N ASN A 92 9.84 26.15 -8.09
CA ASN A 92 10.28 26.68 -9.39
C ASN A 92 11.32 25.75 -10.07
N ILE A 93 10.94 24.49 -10.26
CA ILE A 93 11.72 23.49 -11.00
C ILE A 93 11.03 23.11 -12.31
N SER A 94 11.78 22.55 -13.25
CA SER A 94 11.24 22.17 -14.56
C SER A 94 10.13 21.12 -14.46
N ASP A 95 9.14 21.24 -15.36
CA ASP A 95 7.99 20.33 -15.42
C ASP A 95 8.38 18.85 -15.53
N LYS A 96 9.49 18.55 -16.22
CA LYS A 96 10.04 17.19 -16.30
C LYS A 96 10.43 16.64 -14.93
N LYS A 97 11.10 17.43 -14.09
CA LYS A 97 11.49 17.03 -12.74
C LYS A 97 10.27 16.82 -11.85
N LYS A 98 9.30 17.75 -11.89
CA LYS A 98 8.02 17.62 -11.18
C LYS A 98 7.30 16.34 -11.55
N LYS A 99 7.21 16.05 -12.85
CA LYS A 99 6.56 14.84 -13.36
C LYS A 99 7.22 13.55 -12.86
N VAL A 100 8.55 13.45 -12.95
CA VAL A 100 9.28 12.25 -12.54
C VAL A 100 9.13 12.02 -11.04
N VAL A 101 9.45 13.02 -10.21
CA VAL A 101 9.42 12.87 -8.75
C VAL A 101 8.00 12.60 -8.26
N SER A 102 6.99 13.32 -8.76
CA SER A 102 5.61 13.09 -8.35
C SER A 102 5.08 11.70 -8.77
N THR A 103 5.42 11.23 -9.97
CA THR A 103 5.00 9.90 -10.44
C THR A 103 5.64 8.80 -9.61
N VAL A 104 6.96 8.89 -9.35
CA VAL A 104 7.68 7.93 -8.49
C VAL A 104 7.10 7.92 -7.08
N THR A 105 6.83 9.09 -6.49
CA THR A 105 6.23 9.20 -5.16
C THR A 105 4.85 8.54 -5.11
N GLY A 106 3.98 8.85 -6.07
CA GLY A 106 2.64 8.26 -6.16
C GLY A 106 2.65 6.75 -6.39
N LEU A 107 3.58 6.23 -7.20
CA LEU A 107 3.78 4.80 -7.40
C LEU A 107 4.32 4.10 -6.14
N GLY A 108 5.19 4.77 -5.39
CA GLY A 108 5.65 4.28 -4.10
C GLY A 108 4.50 4.16 -3.09
N ALA A 109 3.63 5.17 -3.04
CA ALA A 109 2.45 5.19 -2.17
C ALA A 109 1.48 4.06 -2.50
N SER A 110 1.11 3.90 -3.77
CA SER A 110 0.19 2.84 -4.18
C SER A 110 0.82 1.46 -4.05
N GLY A 111 2.09 1.32 -4.44
CA GLY A 111 2.88 0.09 -4.30
C GLY A 111 2.91 -0.43 -2.87
N TYR A 112 3.38 0.40 -1.94
CA TYR A 112 3.54 -0.01 -0.55
C TYR A 112 2.21 -0.03 0.19
N GLY A 113 1.40 1.02 0.03
CA GLY A 113 0.16 1.22 0.78
C GLY A 113 -0.97 0.28 0.36
N VAL A 114 -1.10 -0.01 -0.94
CA VAL A 114 -2.15 -0.88 -1.51
C VAL A 114 -1.60 -2.27 -1.78
N PHE A 115 -0.64 -2.40 -2.70
CA PHE A 115 -0.31 -3.71 -3.29
C PHE A 115 0.35 -4.67 -2.29
N VAL A 116 1.41 -4.24 -1.60
CA VAL A 116 2.19 -5.13 -0.71
C VAL A 116 1.31 -5.74 0.38
N TRP A 117 0.58 -4.91 1.13
CA TRP A 117 -0.22 -5.40 2.25
C TRP A 117 -1.46 -6.18 1.82
N THR A 118 -2.08 -5.79 0.71
CA THR A 118 -3.23 -6.52 0.17
C THR A 118 -2.78 -7.89 -0.34
N LEU A 119 -1.70 -7.98 -1.12
CA LEU A 119 -1.15 -9.26 -1.57
C LEU A 119 -0.76 -10.14 -0.39
N MET A 120 -0.07 -9.60 0.62
CA MET A 120 0.23 -10.33 1.86
C MET A 120 -1.04 -10.89 2.51
N ALA A 121 -2.13 -10.11 2.58
CA ALA A 121 -3.38 -10.53 3.19
C ALA A 121 -4.06 -11.68 2.46
N PHE A 122 -4.05 -11.69 1.13
CA PHE A 122 -4.73 -12.71 0.33
C PHE A 122 -3.85 -13.93 0.03
N VAL A 123 -2.52 -13.79 0.00
CA VAL A 123 -1.58 -14.90 -0.21
C VAL A 123 -1.31 -15.67 1.08
N THR A 124 -1.32 -15.01 2.24
CA THR A 124 -1.07 -15.69 3.54
C THR A 124 -2.04 -16.85 3.80
N PRO A 125 -3.36 -16.75 3.52
CA PRO A 125 -4.28 -17.88 3.61
C PRO A 125 -3.92 -19.10 2.76
N MET A 126 -3.21 -18.91 1.65
CA MET A 126 -2.90 -19.97 0.70
C MET A 126 -1.64 -20.74 1.06
N ILE A 127 -0.58 -20.04 1.46
CA ILE A 127 0.77 -20.61 1.63
C ILE A 127 1.37 -20.36 3.02
N GLY A 128 0.60 -19.77 3.93
CA GLY A 128 1.07 -19.41 5.26
C GLY A 128 1.93 -18.15 5.31
N LYS A 129 2.18 -17.70 6.54
CA LYS A 129 2.84 -16.41 6.82
C LYS A 129 4.26 -16.32 6.25
N SER A 130 5.09 -17.35 6.49
CA SER A 130 6.52 -17.29 6.15
C SER A 130 6.74 -17.26 4.65
N ALA A 131 6.09 -18.17 3.91
CA ALA A 131 6.19 -18.23 2.46
C ALA A 131 5.59 -16.99 1.79
N ALA A 132 4.46 -16.47 2.29
CA ALA A 132 3.88 -15.22 1.80
C ALA A 132 4.85 -14.04 2.00
N HIS A 133 5.51 -13.96 3.16
CA HIS A 133 6.50 -12.91 3.41
C HIS A 133 7.68 -12.99 2.46
N GLU A 134 8.23 -14.18 2.23
CA GLU A 134 9.34 -14.37 1.28
C GLU A 134 8.95 -13.97 -0.16
N ALA A 135 7.75 -14.34 -0.61
CA ALA A 135 7.28 -14.05 -1.96
C ALA A 135 6.99 -12.56 -2.20
N ILE A 136 6.47 -11.84 -1.19
CA ILE A 136 5.92 -10.49 -1.38
C ILE A 136 6.82 -9.39 -0.79
N ALA A 137 7.64 -9.67 0.22
CA ALA A 137 8.47 -8.63 0.87
C ALA A 137 9.45 -7.95 -0.09
N ILE A 138 9.88 -8.65 -1.14
CA ILE A 138 10.74 -8.08 -2.19
C ILE A 138 10.10 -6.88 -2.90
N LEU A 139 8.75 -6.83 -2.98
CA LEU A 139 8.01 -5.71 -3.57
C LEU A 139 7.93 -4.49 -2.63
N ALA A 140 8.10 -4.69 -1.33
CA ALA A 140 8.04 -3.63 -0.33
C ALA A 140 9.26 -2.68 -0.42
N ILE A 141 10.43 -3.22 -0.77
CA ILE A 141 11.67 -2.45 -0.87
C ILE A 141 11.60 -1.36 -1.96
N PRO A 142 11.36 -1.68 -3.25
CA PRO A 142 11.37 -0.65 -4.30
C PRO A 142 10.26 0.38 -4.11
N THR A 143 9.09 -0.03 -3.62
CA THR A 143 7.95 0.87 -3.41
C THR A 143 8.16 1.78 -2.20
N GLY A 144 8.73 1.25 -1.10
CA GLY A 144 9.14 2.06 0.05
C GLY A 144 10.27 3.05 -0.31
N LEU A 145 11.29 2.60 -1.05
CA LEU A 145 12.38 3.47 -1.50
C LEU A 145 11.89 4.59 -2.42
N ALA A 146 10.89 4.33 -3.26
CA ALA A 146 10.28 5.36 -4.10
C ALA A 146 9.63 6.50 -3.26
N LEU A 147 8.97 6.16 -2.15
CA LEU A 147 8.44 7.17 -1.20
C LEU A 147 9.54 7.96 -0.51
N VAL A 148 10.59 7.27 -0.04
CA VAL A 148 11.74 7.91 0.62
C VAL A 148 12.42 8.88 -0.35
N PHE A 149 12.74 8.42 -1.56
CA PHE A 149 13.33 9.24 -2.61
C PHE A 149 12.44 10.43 -2.96
N GLY A 150 11.15 10.21 -3.19
CA GLY A 150 10.18 11.25 -3.51
C GLY A 150 10.13 12.37 -2.45
N THR A 151 10.15 11.96 -1.18
CA THR A 151 10.17 12.87 -0.03
C THR A 151 11.47 13.64 0.05
N MET A 152 12.63 12.95 -0.02
CA MET A 152 13.95 13.59 0.01
C MET A 152 14.17 14.56 -1.16
N ALA A 153 13.77 14.18 -2.38
CA ALA A 153 13.87 15.04 -3.55
C ALA A 153 12.99 16.29 -3.39
N THR A 154 11.79 16.14 -2.85
CA THR A 154 10.89 17.27 -2.58
C THR A 154 11.51 18.20 -1.52
N ILE A 155 12.03 17.66 -0.42
CA ILE A 155 12.74 18.43 0.60
C ILE A 155 13.89 19.22 -0.03
N TYR A 156 14.74 18.56 -0.81
CA TYR A 156 15.86 19.21 -1.50
C TYR A 156 15.41 20.37 -2.39
N TYR A 157 14.34 20.19 -3.17
CA TYR A 157 13.85 21.27 -4.04
C TYR A 157 13.20 22.39 -3.26
N VAL A 158 12.45 22.10 -2.19
CA VAL A 158 11.86 23.13 -1.32
C VAL A 158 12.94 24.03 -0.70
N PHE A 159 14.07 23.47 -0.27
CA PHE A 159 15.18 24.25 0.31
C PHE A 159 16.06 24.97 -0.73
N LYS A 160 15.92 24.63 -2.02
CA LYS A 160 16.71 25.21 -3.10
C LYS A 160 16.00 26.37 -3.81
N GLU A 161 14.70 26.51 -3.61
CA GLU A 161 13.94 27.72 -3.98
C GLU A 161 14.58 28.97 -3.37
#